data_AF-A0A5K8ABL2-F1
#
_entry.id   AF-A0A5K8ABL2-F1
#
_cell.length_a   1.000
_cell.length_b   1.000
_cell.length_c   1.000
_cell.angle_alpha   90.00
_cell.angle_beta   90.00
_cell.angle_gamma   90.00
#
_symmetry.space_group_name_H-M   'P 1'
#
loop_
_entity.id
_entity.type
_entity.pdbx_description
1 polymer ?
#
loop_
_entity_poly.entity_id
_entity_poly.type
_entity_poly.pdbx_seq_one_letter_code
_entity_poly.pdbx_strand_id
1 'polypeptide(L)'
;MFDVWGIADVPKGYRIIRIEFQLRREVLKQLGMNSPSDLNNLCSNAWGYCTQEWLNFKDNPGKHQKNQRKTLTWWSVVQNGFMEISQPVPLIRFRASNSDEKQLVAQTFGYLSSIQALMVESNGNYPTSRNDIENVLLNFPLKANELGKGQREFKDAIELKRAKYVRTQEKLKMVIERRKEFFNINLE
;
A
#
# COMPACT_ATOMS: atom_id res chain seq x y z
N MET A 1 -10.04 -37.38 -1.70
CA MET A 1 -10.32 -36.00 -2.17
C MET A 1 -11.82 -35.94 -2.36
N PHE A 2 -12.54 -35.11 -1.60
CA PHE A 2 -14.00 -35.05 -1.69
C PHE A 2 -14.40 -34.49 -3.05
N ASP A 3 -15.32 -35.14 -3.75
CA ASP A 3 -15.96 -34.58 -4.94
C ASP A 3 -16.97 -33.52 -4.48
N VAL A 4 -16.45 -32.33 -4.20
CA VAL A 4 -17.25 -31.18 -3.75
C VAL A 4 -18.05 -30.58 -4.91
N TRP A 5 -17.76 -30.98 -6.15
CA TRP A 5 -18.29 -30.35 -7.36
C TRP A 5 -19.38 -31.19 -8.04
N GLY A 6 -19.44 -32.49 -7.76
CA GLY A 6 -20.46 -33.39 -8.31
C GLY A 6 -20.34 -33.55 -9.84
N ILE A 7 -19.18 -33.27 -10.41
CA ILE A 7 -18.93 -33.36 -11.85
C ILE A 7 -18.04 -34.58 -12.09
N ALA A 8 -18.68 -35.68 -12.53
CA ALA A 8 -17.98 -36.92 -12.85
C ALA A 8 -17.05 -36.78 -14.07
N ASP A 9 -17.48 -36.03 -15.09
CA ASP A 9 -16.73 -35.79 -16.32
C ASP A 9 -16.95 -34.37 -16.86
N VAL A 10 -15.92 -33.78 -17.47
CA VAL A 10 -16.01 -32.44 -18.09
C VAL A 10 -16.79 -32.54 -19.41
N PRO A 11 -17.89 -31.77 -19.60
CA PRO A 11 -18.63 -31.78 -20.85
C PRO A 11 -17.74 -31.44 -22.06
N LYS A 12 -17.99 -32.09 -23.19
CA LYS A 12 -17.21 -31.91 -24.42
C LYS A 12 -17.22 -30.44 -24.85
N GLY A 13 -16.03 -29.86 -25.04
CA GLY A 13 -15.86 -28.45 -25.42
C GLY A 13 -15.76 -27.48 -24.24
N TYR A 14 -15.93 -27.95 -23.00
CA TYR A 14 -15.79 -27.14 -21.79
C TYR A 14 -14.48 -27.43 -21.08
N ARG A 15 -14.10 -26.54 -20.16
CA ARG A 15 -12.94 -26.70 -19.27
C ARG A 15 -13.34 -26.32 -17.85
N ILE A 16 -12.92 -27.13 -16.89
CA ILE A 16 -13.03 -26.76 -15.48
C ILE A 16 -11.86 -25.83 -15.14
N ILE A 17 -12.18 -24.69 -14.53
CA ILE A 17 -11.19 -23.70 -14.10
C ILE A 17 -11.37 -23.49 -12.60
N ARG A 18 -10.30 -23.72 -11.83
CA ARG A 18 -10.22 -23.39 -10.41
C ARG A 18 -9.49 -22.07 -10.26
N ILE A 19 -10.12 -21.10 -9.60
CA ILE A 19 -9.53 -19.79 -9.31
C ILE A 19 -9.30 -19.69 -7.81
N GLU A 20 -8.05 -19.47 -7.41
CA GLU A 20 -7.66 -19.36 -6.01
C GLU A 20 -6.84 -18.10 -5.76
N PHE A 21 -7.08 -17.46 -4.62
CA PHE A 21 -6.31 -16.32 -4.15
C PHE A 21 -5.73 -16.61 -2.79
N GLN A 22 -4.41 -16.48 -2.67
CA GLN A 22 -3.71 -16.54 -1.40
C GLN A 22 -3.37 -15.12 -0.93
N LEU A 23 -4.00 -14.69 0.18
CA LEU A 23 -3.73 -13.40 0.80
C LEU A 23 -2.83 -13.59 2.03
N ARG A 24 -1.67 -12.92 2.03
CA ARG A 24 -0.76 -12.90 3.19
C ARG A 24 -1.23 -11.93 4.26
N ARG A 25 -0.71 -12.08 5.49
CA ARG A 25 -1.13 -11.30 6.67
C ARG A 25 -1.05 -9.79 6.45
N GLU A 26 -0.01 -9.29 5.77
CA GLU A 26 0.14 -7.86 5.48
C GLU A 26 -1.01 -7.34 4.61
N VAL A 27 -1.44 -8.12 3.62
CA VAL A 27 -2.55 -7.73 2.74
C VAL A 27 -3.86 -7.78 3.52
N LEU A 28 -4.08 -8.80 4.35
CA LEU A 28 -5.26 -8.90 5.20
C LEU A 28 -5.38 -7.67 6.13
N LYS A 29 -4.29 -7.27 6.80
CA LYS A 29 -4.25 -6.03 7.62
C LYS A 29 -4.57 -4.79 6.77
N GLN A 30 -4.00 -4.71 5.57
CA GLN A 30 -4.23 -3.59 4.65
C GLN A 30 -5.65 -3.55 4.09
N LEU A 31 -6.39 -4.65 4.08
CA LEU A 31 -7.80 -4.72 3.72
C LEU A 31 -8.73 -4.46 4.92
N GLY A 32 -8.20 -4.46 6.14
CA GLY A 32 -8.95 -4.25 7.37
C GLY A 32 -9.35 -5.52 8.12
N MET A 33 -8.95 -6.70 7.63
CA MET A 33 -9.21 -7.98 8.27
C MET A 33 -8.15 -8.25 9.35
N ASN A 34 -8.55 -8.16 10.61
CA ASN A 34 -7.67 -8.25 11.77
C ASN A 34 -7.92 -9.48 12.63
N SER A 35 -9.11 -10.07 12.55
CA SER A 35 -9.54 -11.24 13.29
C SER A 35 -9.94 -12.41 12.37
N PRO A 36 -9.98 -13.65 12.88
CA PRO A 36 -10.52 -14.79 12.12
C PRO A 36 -12.00 -14.61 11.72
N SER A 37 -12.82 -13.97 12.55
CA SER A 37 -14.24 -13.71 12.23
C SER A 37 -14.41 -12.78 11.04
N ASP A 38 -13.47 -11.85 10.83
CA ASP A 38 -13.49 -10.96 9.66
C ASP A 38 -13.38 -11.75 8.35
N LEU A 39 -12.70 -12.90 8.34
CA LEU A 39 -12.55 -13.72 7.13
C LEU A 39 -13.89 -14.28 6.65
N ASN A 40 -14.74 -14.73 7.58
CA ASN A 40 -16.06 -15.24 7.24
C ASN A 40 -16.97 -14.10 6.80
N ASN A 41 -16.97 -13.01 7.56
CA ASN A 41 -17.87 -11.87 7.32
C ASN A 41 -17.54 -11.08 6.05
N LEU A 42 -16.26 -11.04 5.64
CA LEU A 42 -15.79 -10.24 4.52
C LEU A 42 -15.26 -11.10 3.35
N CYS A 43 -15.55 -12.40 3.34
CA CYS A 43 -15.05 -13.31 2.30
C CYS A 43 -15.46 -12.85 0.89
N SER A 44 -16.74 -12.49 0.72
CA SER A 44 -17.28 -11.97 -0.54
C SER A 44 -16.64 -10.64 -0.96
N ASN A 45 -16.41 -9.73 -0.01
CA ASN A 45 -15.76 -8.45 -0.28
C ASN A 45 -14.26 -8.61 -0.61
N ALA A 46 -13.58 -9.55 0.04
CA ALA A 46 -12.21 -9.93 -0.26
C ALA A 46 -12.11 -10.57 -1.65
N TRP A 47 -13.08 -11.39 -2.04
CA TRP A 47 -13.22 -11.93 -3.40
C TRP A 47 -13.42 -10.81 -4.43
N GLY A 48 -14.29 -9.84 -4.13
CA GLY A 48 -14.48 -8.63 -4.95
C GLY A 48 -13.18 -7.86 -5.13
N TYR A 49 -12.40 -7.65 -4.07
CA TYR A 49 -11.07 -7.04 -4.18
C TYR A 49 -10.14 -7.85 -5.11
N CYS A 50 -10.09 -9.17 -4.95
CA CYS A 50 -9.21 -10.01 -5.76
C CYS A 50 -9.58 -10.01 -7.24
N THR A 51 -10.88 -10.05 -7.55
CA THR A 51 -11.39 -10.26 -8.91
C THR A 51 -11.73 -8.97 -9.67
N GLN A 52 -11.94 -7.86 -8.97
CA GLN A 52 -12.33 -6.58 -9.60
C GLN A 52 -11.22 -5.52 -9.51
N GLU A 53 -10.41 -5.53 -8.46
CA GLU A 53 -9.38 -4.50 -8.23
C GLU A 53 -7.96 -5.05 -8.48
N TRP A 54 -7.62 -6.20 -7.90
CA TRP A 54 -6.27 -6.76 -7.98
C TRP A 54 -5.97 -7.45 -9.32
N LEU A 55 -6.80 -8.41 -9.72
CA LEU A 55 -6.66 -9.14 -10.98
C LEU A 55 -7.83 -8.80 -11.91
N ASN A 56 -7.50 -8.30 -13.10
CA ASN A 56 -8.46 -7.80 -14.05
C ASN A 56 -8.24 -8.41 -15.42
N PHE A 57 -9.23 -9.17 -15.92
CA PHE A 57 -9.25 -9.64 -17.30
C PHE A 57 -10.19 -8.78 -18.14
N LYS A 58 -9.59 -8.02 -19.06
CA LYS A 58 -10.32 -7.10 -19.94
C LYS A 58 -9.99 -7.34 -21.40
N ASP A 59 -10.93 -7.00 -22.26
CA ASP A 59 -10.72 -6.97 -23.71
C ASP A 59 -9.80 -5.81 -24.13
N ASN A 60 -9.48 -5.77 -25.43
CA ASN A 60 -8.78 -4.66 -26.09
C ASN A 60 -7.42 -4.29 -25.44
N PRO A 61 -6.43 -5.20 -25.46
CA PRO A 61 -5.09 -4.89 -24.99
C PRO A 61 -4.51 -3.69 -25.75
N GLY A 62 -3.87 -2.76 -25.03
CA GLY A 62 -3.19 -1.59 -25.62
C GLY A 62 -3.94 -0.25 -25.56
N LYS A 63 -5.24 -0.22 -25.28
CA LYS A 63 -5.98 1.06 -25.11
C LYS A 63 -5.89 1.54 -23.66
N HIS A 64 -5.38 2.73 -23.37
CA HIS A 64 -5.13 3.17 -21.97
C HIS A 64 -6.37 3.70 -21.23
N GLN A 65 -7.44 4.09 -21.94
CA GLN A 65 -8.63 4.67 -21.31
C GLN A 65 -9.55 3.60 -20.72
N LYS A 66 -9.92 3.77 -19.44
CA LYS A 66 -10.76 2.84 -18.65
C LYS A 66 -12.11 2.56 -19.31
N ASN A 67 -12.67 3.52 -20.04
CA ASN A 67 -13.98 3.41 -20.72
C ASN A 67 -13.94 2.58 -22.01
N GLN A 68 -12.75 2.20 -22.49
CA GLN A 68 -12.57 1.44 -23.73
C GLN A 68 -12.26 -0.04 -23.50
N ARG A 69 -12.22 -0.48 -22.24
CA ARG A 69 -11.94 -1.85 -21.83
C ARG A 69 -13.13 -2.44 -21.10
N LYS A 70 -13.69 -3.52 -21.61
CA LYS A 70 -14.76 -4.27 -20.96
C LYS A 70 -14.18 -5.52 -20.31
N THR A 71 -14.76 -5.91 -19.18
CA THR A 71 -14.43 -7.19 -18.54
C THR A 71 -14.80 -8.34 -19.46
N LEU A 72 -13.92 -9.35 -19.57
CA LEU A 72 -14.24 -10.56 -20.33
C LEU A 72 -15.44 -11.29 -19.72
N THR A 73 -16.36 -11.80 -20.54
CA THR A 73 -17.60 -12.42 -20.07
C THR A 73 -17.38 -13.58 -19.10
N TRP A 74 -16.38 -14.42 -19.34
CA TRP A 74 -16.06 -15.52 -18.42
C TRP A 74 -15.53 -15.00 -17.07
N TRP A 75 -14.83 -13.85 -17.06
CA TRP A 75 -14.34 -13.24 -15.83
C TRP A 75 -15.45 -12.56 -15.04
N SER A 76 -16.47 -11.99 -15.69
CA SER A 76 -17.63 -11.47 -14.95
C SER A 76 -18.38 -12.58 -14.21
N VAL A 77 -18.40 -13.81 -14.73
CA VAL A 77 -18.94 -14.97 -14.00
C VAL A 77 -18.12 -15.22 -12.73
N VAL A 78 -16.79 -15.20 -12.83
CA VAL A 78 -15.90 -15.37 -11.68
C VAL A 78 -16.07 -14.23 -10.66
N GLN A 79 -16.14 -12.97 -11.11
CA GLN A 79 -16.37 -11.81 -10.24
C GLN A 79 -17.67 -11.93 -9.44
N ASN A 80 -18.69 -12.55 -10.05
CA ASN A 80 -20.01 -12.75 -9.47
C ASN A 80 -20.17 -14.08 -8.72
N GLY A 81 -19.09 -14.84 -8.51
CA GLY A 81 -19.15 -16.17 -7.88
C GLY A 81 -19.70 -16.21 -6.45
N PHE A 82 -19.82 -15.06 -5.77
CA PHE A 82 -20.43 -14.93 -4.45
C PHE A 82 -21.84 -14.30 -4.45
N MET A 83 -22.43 -14.03 -5.62
CA MET A 83 -23.69 -13.27 -5.71
C MET A 83 -24.88 -13.91 -4.96
N GLU A 84 -24.89 -15.24 -4.79
CA GLU A 84 -25.93 -15.94 -4.02
C GLU A 84 -25.86 -15.65 -2.52
N ILE A 85 -24.69 -15.26 -2.01
CA ILE A 85 -24.46 -14.96 -0.60
C ILE A 85 -24.54 -13.44 -0.35
N SER A 86 -23.91 -12.65 -1.23
CA SER A 86 -23.90 -11.18 -1.13
C SER A 86 -23.32 -10.58 -2.41
N GLN A 87 -23.75 -9.37 -2.80
CA GLN A 87 -23.07 -8.67 -3.89
C GLN A 87 -21.65 -8.27 -3.46
N PRO A 88 -20.59 -8.77 -4.14
CA PRO A 88 -19.22 -8.56 -3.70
C PRO A 88 -18.77 -7.14 -4.00
N VAL A 89 -18.96 -6.23 -3.03
CA VAL A 89 -18.38 -4.89 -3.07
C VAL A 89 -16.90 -4.99 -2.68
N PRO A 90 -15.94 -4.58 -3.53
CA PRO A 90 -14.51 -4.75 -3.25
C PRO A 90 -14.03 -4.03 -1.97
N LEU A 91 -13.28 -4.75 -1.13
CA LEU A 91 -12.55 -4.14 -0.02
C LEU A 91 -11.49 -3.15 -0.54
N ILE A 92 -11.28 -2.06 0.21
CA ILE A 92 -10.22 -1.10 -0.12
C ILE A 92 -8.92 -1.50 0.57
N ARG A 93 -7.90 -1.76 -0.26
CA ARG A 93 -6.53 -1.93 0.20
C ARG A 93 -5.88 -0.58 0.50
N PHE A 94 -5.48 -0.40 1.75
CA PHE A 94 -4.73 0.77 2.20
C PHE A 94 -3.51 0.35 3.00
N ARG A 95 -2.33 0.79 2.55
CA ARG A 95 -1.10 0.65 3.32
C ARG A 95 -0.98 1.86 4.23
N ALA A 96 -1.01 1.63 5.54
CA ALA A 96 -0.73 2.68 6.50
C ALA A 96 0.64 3.30 6.20
N SER A 97 0.67 4.63 6.06
CA SER A 97 1.92 5.38 6.06
C SER A 97 2.24 5.70 7.51
N ASN A 98 3.02 4.85 8.16
CA ASN A 98 3.58 5.15 9.46
C ASN A 98 4.77 6.09 9.25
N SER A 99 4.47 7.38 9.06
CA SER A 99 5.49 8.41 9.20
C SER A 99 5.72 8.61 10.70
N ASP A 100 6.70 7.91 11.25
CA ASP A 100 7.07 8.03 12.66
C ASP A 100 8.15 9.12 12.80
N GLU A 101 7.75 10.24 13.39
CA GLU A 101 8.66 11.36 13.66
C GLU A 101 9.86 10.93 14.52
N LYS A 102 9.64 10.07 15.52
CA LYS A 102 10.74 9.57 16.37
C LYS A 102 11.73 8.75 15.56
N GLN A 103 11.23 7.93 14.64
CA GLN A 103 12.07 7.16 13.73
C GLN A 103 12.87 8.07 12.79
N LEU A 104 12.25 9.11 12.24
CA LEU A 104 12.92 10.08 11.37
C LEU A 104 13.99 10.89 12.11
N VAL A 105 13.71 11.29 13.36
CA VAL A 105 14.69 11.96 14.23
C VAL A 105 15.87 11.03 14.52
N ALA A 106 15.61 9.77 14.89
CA ALA A 106 16.66 8.78 15.16
C ALA A 106 17.54 8.51 13.93
N GLN A 107 16.95 8.37 12.74
CA GLN A 107 17.70 8.22 11.49
C GLN A 107 18.51 9.46 11.17
N THR A 108 17.93 10.65 11.33
CA THR A 108 18.63 11.93 11.09
C THR A 108 19.84 12.06 12.00
N PHE A 109 19.69 11.75 13.29
CA PHE A 109 20.78 11.76 14.25
C PHE A 109 21.93 10.82 13.82
N GLY A 110 21.61 9.59 13.39
CA GLY A 110 22.61 8.64 12.89
C GLY A 110 23.35 9.10 11.64
N TYR A 111 22.65 9.78 10.72
CA TYR A 111 23.30 10.35 9.52
C TYR A 111 24.20 11.54 9.86
N LEU A 112 23.74 12.45 10.73
CA LEU A 112 24.54 13.61 11.15
C LEU A 112 25.80 13.18 11.92
N SER A 113 25.69 12.19 12.82
CA SER A 113 26.86 11.68 13.54
C SER A 113 27.88 11.02 12.60
N SER A 114 27.41 10.27 11.60
CA SER A 114 28.28 9.65 10.59
C SER A 114 29.00 10.69 9.74
N ILE A 115 28.32 11.76 9.34
CA ILE A 115 28.93 12.87 8.60
C ILE A 115 30.02 13.54 9.44
N GLN A 116 29.73 13.84 10.70
CA GLN A 116 30.70 14.47 11.60
C GLN A 116 31.93 13.59 11.82
N ALA A 117 31.75 12.29 12.02
CA ALA A 117 32.86 11.34 12.17
C ALA A 117 33.78 11.37 10.95
N LEU A 118 33.23 11.37 9.73
CA LEU A 118 34.01 11.47 8.49
C LEU A 118 34.75 12.81 8.38
N MET A 119 34.14 13.91 8.78
CA MET A 119 34.78 15.24 8.76
C MET A 119 35.96 15.31 9.73
N VAL A 120 35.83 14.74 10.93
CA VAL A 120 36.89 14.70 11.94
C VAL A 120 38.10 13.93 11.41
N GLU A 121 37.88 12.75 10.85
CA GLU A 121 38.94 11.91 10.28
C GLU A 121 39.60 12.56 9.05
N SER A 122 38.82 13.19 8.17
CA SER A 122 39.34 13.78 6.94
C SER A 122 40.17 15.05 7.18
N ASN A 123 39.87 15.83 8.23
CA ASN A 123 40.51 17.12 8.50
C ASN A 123 41.69 17.04 9.49
N GLY A 124 42.01 15.85 10.01
CA GLY A 124 43.31 15.56 10.64
C GLY A 124 43.65 16.25 11.97
N ASN A 125 42.70 16.88 12.67
CA ASN A 125 42.74 17.27 14.10
C ASN A 125 41.59 18.25 14.41
N TYR A 126 40.36 17.75 14.50
CA TYR A 126 39.29 18.54 15.13
C TYR A 126 39.33 18.32 16.64
N PRO A 127 39.40 19.39 17.46
CA PRO A 127 39.25 19.25 18.91
C PRO A 127 37.90 18.59 19.20
N THR A 128 37.91 17.47 19.92
CA THR A 128 36.71 16.72 20.32
C THR A 128 35.70 17.58 21.10
N SER A 129 36.16 18.70 21.65
CA SER A 129 35.36 19.70 22.36
C SER A 129 34.43 20.56 21.48
N ARG A 130 34.46 20.42 20.15
CA ARG A 130 33.50 21.07 19.21
C ARG A 130 32.60 20.08 18.45
N ASN A 131 32.57 18.81 18.85
CA ASN A 131 31.72 17.79 18.25
C ASN A 131 30.30 17.81 18.84
N ASP A 132 29.68 18.99 18.88
CA ASP A 132 28.26 19.13 19.22
C ASP A 132 27.37 19.09 17.98
N ILE A 133 26.10 18.76 18.18
CA ILE A 133 25.11 18.65 17.10
C ILE A 133 24.88 20.00 16.39
N GLU A 134 25.08 21.11 17.09
CA GLU A 134 24.86 22.46 16.56
C GLU A 134 25.88 22.79 15.46
N ASN A 135 27.16 22.48 15.68
CA ASN A 135 28.19 22.67 14.67
C ASN A 135 27.96 21.80 13.43
N VAL A 136 27.47 20.57 13.60
CA VAL A 136 27.12 19.70 12.46
C VAL A 136 25.99 20.31 11.64
N LEU A 137 24.95 20.82 12.31
CA LEU A 137 23.81 21.44 11.66
C LEU A 137 24.18 22.74 10.92
N LEU A 138 25.11 23.54 11.46
CA LEU A 138 25.59 24.76 10.79
C LEU A 138 26.38 24.45 9.51
N ASN A 139 27.14 23.36 9.47
CA ASN A 139 27.94 22.96 8.31
C ASN A 139 27.14 22.16 7.28
N PHE A 140 26.04 21.52 7.68
CA PHE A 140 25.22 20.70 6.79
C PHE A 140 24.72 21.44 5.53
N PRO A 141 24.19 22.67 5.60
CA PRO A 141 23.78 23.43 4.42
C PRO A 141 24.91 23.66 3.42
N LEU A 142 26.14 23.88 3.87
CA LEU A 142 27.29 24.08 2.98
C LEU A 142 27.55 22.82 2.14
N LYS A 143 27.55 21.65 2.80
CA LYS A 143 27.70 20.35 2.12
C LYS A 143 26.51 19.99 1.25
N ALA A 144 25.29 20.31 1.67
CA ALA A 144 24.11 20.11 0.85
C ALA A 144 24.17 20.97 -0.43
N ASN A 145 24.63 22.23 -0.33
CA ASN A 145 24.83 23.11 -1.49
C ASN A 145 25.90 22.58 -2.46
N GLU A 146 27.01 22.02 -1.97
CA GLU A 146 28.03 21.35 -2.82
C GLU A 146 27.42 20.23 -3.69
N LEU A 147 26.35 19.58 -3.20
CA LEU A 147 25.61 18.53 -3.91
C LEU A 147 24.43 19.06 -4.74
N GLY A 148 24.30 20.38 -4.90
CA GLY A 148 23.16 21.00 -5.57
C GLY A 148 21.83 20.80 -4.82
N LYS A 149 21.88 20.54 -3.51
CA LYS A 149 20.71 20.41 -2.62
C LYS A 149 20.54 21.67 -1.79
N GLY A 150 20.35 22.79 -2.47
CA GLY A 150 20.19 24.08 -1.82
C GLY A 150 18.80 24.34 -1.27
N GLN A 151 18.58 25.59 -0.87
CA GLN A 151 17.35 26.02 -0.22
C GLN A 151 16.10 25.77 -1.09
N ARG A 152 16.24 25.94 -2.42
CA ARG A 152 15.14 25.73 -3.36
C ARG A 152 14.74 24.26 -3.42
N GLU A 153 15.71 23.37 -3.63
CA GLU A 153 15.48 21.92 -3.70
C GLU A 153 14.90 21.38 -2.39
N PHE A 154 15.35 21.93 -1.26
CA PHE A 154 14.81 21.58 0.05
C PHE A 154 13.34 22.00 0.18
N LYS A 155 13.00 23.24 -0.22
CA LYS A 155 11.61 23.72 -0.23
C LYS A 155 10.72 22.87 -1.12
N ASP A 156 11.15 22.58 -2.34
CA ASP A 156 10.39 21.77 -3.30
C ASP A 156 10.17 20.34 -2.74
N ALA A 157 11.20 19.75 -2.12
CA ALA A 157 11.09 18.46 -1.46
C ALA A 157 10.10 18.47 -0.29
N ILE A 158 10.04 19.55 0.50
CA ILE A 158 9.05 19.72 1.58
C ILE A 158 7.65 19.76 0.99
N GLU A 159 7.40 20.58 -0.04
CA GLU A 159 6.06 20.71 -0.62
C GLU A 159 5.56 19.39 -1.20
N LEU A 160 6.43 18.65 -1.90
CA LEU A 160 6.11 17.32 -2.40
C LEU A 160 5.77 16.33 -1.27
N LYS A 161 6.56 16.32 -0.19
CA LYS A 161 6.31 15.46 0.98
C LYS A 161 5.01 15.84 1.69
N ARG A 162 4.72 17.14 1.84
CA ARG A 162 3.47 17.65 2.42
C ARG A 162 2.26 17.23 1.58
N ALA A 163 2.31 17.46 0.27
CA ALA A 163 1.23 17.06 -0.63
C ALA A 163 0.96 15.55 -0.56
N LYS A 164 2.03 14.73 -0.52
CA LYS A 164 1.91 13.27 -0.34
C LYS A 164 1.28 12.90 1.01
N TYR A 165 1.70 13.56 2.09
CA TYR A 165 1.16 13.32 3.42
C TYR A 165 -0.35 13.64 3.48
N VAL A 166 -0.76 14.82 3.00
CA VAL A 166 -2.17 15.24 2.95
C VAL A 166 -3.02 14.23 2.18
N ARG A 167 -2.63 13.87 0.94
CA ARG A 167 -3.35 12.86 0.13
C ARG A 167 -3.47 11.52 0.84
N THR A 168 -2.43 11.14 1.60
CA THR A 168 -2.43 9.88 2.35
C THR A 168 -3.41 9.92 3.52
N GLN A 169 -3.49 11.05 4.22
CA GLN A 169 -4.45 11.27 5.31
C GLN A 169 -5.90 11.32 4.81
N GLU A 170 -6.15 12.02 3.70
CA GLU A 170 -7.46 12.04 3.05
C GLU A 170 -7.90 10.64 2.62
N LYS A 171 -7.00 9.88 1.98
CA LYS A 171 -7.28 8.49 1.61
C LYS A 171 -7.52 7.62 2.83
N LEU A 172 -6.79 7.82 3.94
CA LEU A 172 -7.03 7.08 5.18
C LEU A 172 -8.43 7.37 5.74
N LYS A 173 -8.86 8.63 5.79
CA LYS A 173 -10.22 9.01 6.24
C LYS A 173 -11.30 8.32 5.40
N MET A 174 -11.19 8.41 4.08
CA MET A 174 -12.10 7.74 3.14
C MET A 174 -12.13 6.22 3.34
N VAL A 175 -10.97 5.58 3.54
CA VAL A 175 -10.89 4.14 3.79
C VAL A 175 -11.57 3.77 5.11
N ILE A 176 -11.39 4.57 6.16
CA ILE A 176 -12.03 4.35 7.46
C ILE A 176 -13.55 4.47 7.33
N GLU A 177 -14.04 5.52 6.68
CA GLU A 177 -15.48 5.72 6.44
C GLU A 177 -16.10 4.55 5.69
N ARG A 178 -15.51 4.18 4.55
CA ARG A 178 -16.01 3.06 3.75
C ARG A 178 -15.88 1.70 4.44
N ARG A 179 -14.91 1.54 5.35
CA ARG A 179 -14.83 0.32 6.17
C ARG A 179 -15.97 0.23 7.18
N LYS A 180 -16.39 1.35 7.79
CA LYS A 180 -17.52 1.34 8.73
C LYS A 180 -18.77 0.79 8.06
N GLU A 181 -19.00 1.09 6.79
CA GLU A 181 -20.10 0.52 6.00
C GLU A 181 -20.04 -1.02 5.99
N PHE A 182 -18.88 -1.61 5.70
CA PHE A 182 -18.74 -3.08 5.68
C PHE A 182 -18.89 -3.75 7.05
N PHE A 183 -18.40 -3.10 8.11
CA PHE A 183 -18.41 -3.69 9.46
C PHE A 183 -19.69 -3.42 10.25
N ASN A 184 -20.50 -2.43 9.86
CA ASN A 184 -21.78 -2.11 10.51
C ASN A 184 -22.99 -2.86 9.92
N ILE A 185 -22.85 -3.59 8.82
CA ILE A 185 -23.97 -4.27 8.13
C ILE A 185 -24.38 -5.61 8.78
N ASN A 186 -23.72 -6.07 9.87
CA ASN A 186 -24.02 -7.36 10.51
C ASN A 186 -24.67 -7.26 11.90
N LEU A 187 -25.59 -6.32 12.11
CA LEU A 187 -26.42 -6.23 13.34
C LEU A 187 -27.91 -6.14 13.01
N GLU A 188 -28.45 -7.14 12.33
CA GLU A 188 -29.88 -7.49 12.35
C GLU A 188 -30.05 -9.01 12.41
#